data_AF-A0A1W6AXH1-F1
#
_entry.id   AF-A0A1W6AXH1-F1
#
_cell.length_a   1.000
_cell.length_b   1.000
_cell.length_c   1.000
_cell.angle_alpha   90.00
_cell.angle_beta   90.00
_cell.angle_gamma   90.00
#
_symmetry.space_group_name_H-M   'P 1'
#
loop_
_entity.id
_entity.type
_entity.pdbx_description
1 polymer ?
#
loop_
_entity_poly.entity_id
_entity_poly.type
_entity_poly.pdbx_seq_one_letter_code
_entity_poly.pdbx_strand_id
1 'polypeptide(L)'
;MVGAARPWRDGYLFGNKEIYNPWSVLKYVQKIKQGNDTPESFWANTSGNDIIYQYIQKANSHMREDFDLLTSGKMIEKAIKHELTYREMDKIQNIYSFLLFTGYLKVIKCIDEEKSIYQLMIPNKEINRIYTLIFEEWFQEQTEAHAENFAEALLKEDIETANKIVNDLLFTSISFFDYDEKFYHGILIGLLCNYRIMSNQESGLGRFDIAVAPRSLSDRGMILELKTAISLAELKNTAKHACKQIKDKQYIEGMLAEGYEDIIGYGIAFYKKFCVIEALKDSTDTIVNDTSIQ
;
A
#
# COMPACT_ATOMS: atom_id res chain seq x y z
N MET A 1 -27.34 15.51 21.67
CA MET A 1 -26.86 14.19 21.20
C MET A 1 -26.10 14.25 19.87
N VAL A 2 -25.23 15.24 19.61
CA VAL A 2 -24.62 15.37 18.25
C VAL A 2 -23.22 15.99 18.29
N GLY A 3 -22.34 15.50 19.17
CA GLY A 3 -20.92 15.91 19.18
C GLY A 3 -20.06 14.89 18.43
N ALA A 4 -19.97 13.67 18.98
CA ALA A 4 -19.12 12.61 18.48
C ALA A 4 -19.56 12.00 17.12
N ALA A 5 -20.86 12.06 16.78
CA ALA A 5 -21.37 11.51 15.52
C ALA A 5 -21.23 12.46 14.31
N ARG A 6 -20.99 13.76 14.54
CA ARG A 6 -20.87 14.75 13.45
C ARG A 6 -19.79 14.42 12.43
N PRO A 7 -18.53 14.13 12.82
CA PRO A 7 -17.45 13.90 11.85
C PRO A 7 -17.65 12.65 10.98
N TRP A 8 -18.58 11.77 11.38
CA TRP A 8 -18.91 10.54 10.67
C TRP A 8 -20.08 10.70 9.69
N ARG A 9 -20.93 11.72 9.86
CA ARG A 9 -22.22 11.81 9.15
C ARG A 9 -22.50 13.15 8.49
N ASP A 10 -21.84 14.24 8.91
CA ASP A 10 -21.97 15.55 8.29
C ASP A 10 -21.38 15.53 6.87
N GLY A 11 -21.85 16.40 5.98
CA GLY A 11 -21.06 16.70 4.78
C GLY A 11 -21.80 17.14 3.52
N TYR A 12 -23.10 16.99 3.37
CA TYR A 12 -23.75 17.38 2.09
C TYR A 12 -24.36 18.77 2.20
N LEU A 13 -23.88 19.72 1.39
CA LEU A 13 -24.36 21.09 1.40
C LEU A 13 -25.58 21.23 0.47
N PHE A 14 -26.71 21.67 1.02
CA PHE A 14 -27.92 22.03 0.28
C PHE A 14 -28.27 23.49 0.58
N GLY A 15 -28.09 24.37 -0.41
CA GLY A 15 -28.16 25.81 -0.19
C GLY A 15 -27.10 26.26 0.83
N ASN A 16 -27.54 26.79 1.98
CA ASN A 16 -26.66 27.21 3.07
C ASN A 16 -26.72 26.28 4.31
N LYS A 17 -27.25 25.06 4.15
CA LYS A 17 -27.39 24.08 5.24
C LYS A 17 -26.65 22.80 4.91
N GLU A 18 -25.91 22.28 5.89
CA GLU A 18 -25.40 20.91 5.85
C GLU A 18 -26.52 19.94 6.20
N ILE A 19 -26.65 18.89 5.41
CA ILE A 19 -27.62 17.81 5.58
C ILE A 19 -26.85 16.51 5.81
N TYR A 20 -27.30 15.75 6.81
CA TYR A 20 -26.80 14.41 7.10
C TYR A 20 -27.35 13.41 6.10
N ASN A 21 -26.56 12.38 5.79
CA ASN A 21 -27.07 11.27 5.01
C ASN A 21 -28.28 10.60 5.73
N PRO A 22 -29.49 10.55 5.12
CA PRO A 22 -30.68 10.04 5.78
C PRO A 22 -30.57 8.57 6.22
N TRP A 23 -29.93 7.72 5.41
CA TRP A 23 -29.74 6.30 5.72
C TRP A 23 -28.82 6.10 6.91
N SER A 24 -27.67 6.78 6.92
CA SER A 24 -26.72 6.78 8.04
C SER A 24 -27.41 7.21 9.34
N VAL A 25 -28.24 8.26 9.31
CA VAL A 25 -29.01 8.71 10.49
C VAL A 25 -30.00 7.64 10.98
N LEU A 26 -30.79 7.05 10.08
CA LEU A 26 -31.77 6.02 10.45
C LEU A 26 -31.09 4.80 11.09
N LYS A 27 -29.99 4.33 10.51
CA LYS A 27 -29.20 3.22 11.05
C LYS A 27 -28.59 3.54 12.41
N TYR A 28 -28.13 4.77 12.62
CA TYR A 28 -27.64 5.19 13.93
C TYR A 28 -28.72 5.13 15.00
N VAL A 29 -29.90 5.67 14.69
CA VAL A 29 -31.03 5.68 15.62
C VAL A 29 -31.45 4.24 15.96
N GLN A 30 -31.42 3.33 14.99
CA GLN A 30 -31.66 1.90 15.23
C GLN A 30 -30.64 1.30 16.21
N LYS A 31 -29.35 1.63 16.06
CA LYS A 31 -28.28 1.13 16.92
C LYS A 31 -28.37 1.65 18.35
N ILE A 32 -28.68 2.95 18.51
CA ILE A 32 -28.95 3.56 19.81
C ILE A 32 -30.10 2.82 20.52
N LYS A 33 -31.17 2.49 19.79
CA LYS A 33 -32.28 1.69 20.34
C LYS A 33 -31.86 0.28 20.80
N GLN A 34 -30.77 -0.25 20.27
CA GLN A 34 -30.20 -1.56 20.63
C GLN A 34 -29.14 -1.45 21.74
N GLY A 35 -28.99 -0.28 22.36
CA GLY A 35 -28.03 -0.06 23.47
C GLY A 35 -26.59 0.19 23.02
N ASN A 36 -26.36 0.44 21.73
CA ASN A 36 -25.03 0.76 21.20
C ASN A 36 -25.04 2.16 20.55
N ASP A 37 -24.33 3.10 21.18
CA ASP A 37 -24.23 4.49 20.74
C ASP A 37 -22.97 4.79 19.91
N THR A 38 -22.17 3.76 19.61
CA THR A 38 -20.91 3.87 18.86
C THR A 38 -21.21 4.20 17.39
N PRO A 39 -20.72 5.33 16.85
CA PRO A 39 -20.82 5.66 15.44
C PRO A 39 -20.08 4.64 14.58
N GLU A 40 -20.71 4.18 13.50
CA GLU A 40 -20.14 3.23 12.54
C GLU A 40 -20.46 3.69 11.11
N SER A 41 -19.77 3.10 10.14
CA SER A 41 -20.07 3.26 8.70
C SER A 41 -21.25 2.37 8.31
N PHE A 42 -22.29 2.97 7.74
CA PHE A 42 -23.50 2.29 7.24
C PHE A 42 -23.61 2.37 5.70
N TRP A 43 -22.76 3.19 5.06
CA TRP A 43 -22.58 3.30 3.62
C TRP A 43 -21.68 2.21 3.02
N ALA A 44 -20.77 1.64 3.83
CA ALA A 44 -19.77 0.68 3.37
C ALA A 44 -20.34 -0.60 2.72
N ASN A 45 -21.63 -0.92 2.92
CA ASN A 45 -22.26 -2.15 2.43
C ASN A 45 -23.25 -1.92 1.28
N THR A 46 -23.06 -0.89 0.45
CA THR A 46 -23.92 -0.63 -0.71
C THR A 46 -23.18 -0.89 -2.02
N SER A 47 -23.92 -1.33 -3.05
CA SER A 47 -23.41 -1.65 -4.40
C SER A 47 -22.83 -0.45 -5.17
N GLY A 48 -22.74 0.74 -4.55
CA GLY A 48 -22.11 1.91 -5.14
C GLY A 48 -20.58 1.91 -5.05
N ASN A 49 -19.99 1.05 -4.21
CA ASN A 49 -18.55 1.02 -3.96
C ASN A 49 -17.70 0.62 -5.17
N ASP A 50 -18.30 -0.07 -6.14
CA ASP A 50 -17.64 -0.51 -7.37
C ASP A 50 -17.00 0.67 -8.12
N ILE A 51 -17.56 1.89 -8.03
CA ILE A 51 -16.91 3.03 -8.70
C ILE A 51 -15.60 3.44 -8.05
N ILE A 52 -15.48 3.34 -6.72
CA ILE A 52 -14.21 3.63 -6.05
C ILE A 52 -13.18 2.57 -6.45
N TYR A 53 -13.58 1.31 -6.55
CA TYR A 53 -12.69 0.26 -7.05
C TYR A 53 -12.24 0.54 -8.49
N GLN A 54 -13.17 0.91 -9.38
CA GLN A 54 -12.83 1.33 -10.75
C GLN A 54 -11.93 2.57 -10.78
N TYR A 55 -12.16 3.55 -9.89
CA TYR A 55 -11.32 4.74 -9.74
C TYR A 55 -9.88 4.34 -9.42
N ILE A 56 -9.68 3.46 -8.44
CA ILE A 56 -8.36 2.99 -8.02
C ILE A 56 -7.69 2.16 -9.13
N GLN A 57 -8.42 1.22 -9.72
CA GLN A 57 -7.89 0.30 -10.73
C GLN A 57 -7.45 1.04 -12.01
N LYS A 58 -8.21 2.05 -12.45
CA LYS A 58 -7.96 2.80 -13.69
C LYS A 58 -7.25 4.14 -13.46
N ALA A 59 -6.81 4.44 -12.23
CA ALA A 59 -6.17 5.71 -11.89
C ALA A 59 -4.83 5.88 -12.62
N ASN A 60 -4.70 6.98 -13.35
CA ASN A 60 -3.41 7.48 -13.80
C ASN A 60 -2.66 8.21 -12.65
N SER A 61 -1.45 8.70 -12.91
CA SER A 61 -0.61 9.38 -11.91
C SER A 61 -1.33 10.56 -11.22
N HIS A 62 -1.98 11.44 -11.98
CA HIS A 62 -2.71 12.58 -11.43
C HIS A 62 -3.93 12.15 -10.60
N MET A 63 -4.62 11.10 -11.03
CA MET A 63 -5.74 10.55 -10.26
C MET A 63 -5.29 9.94 -8.94
N ARG A 64 -4.08 9.35 -8.87
CA ARG A 64 -3.48 8.87 -7.62
C ARG A 64 -3.08 10.03 -6.71
N GLU A 65 -2.54 11.12 -7.26
CA GLU A 65 -2.27 12.35 -6.50
C GLU A 65 -3.56 12.92 -5.91
N ASP A 66 -4.65 12.96 -6.69
CA ASP A 66 -5.96 13.36 -6.19
C ASP A 66 -6.45 12.44 -5.07
N PHE A 67 -6.26 11.11 -5.22
CA PHE A 67 -6.63 10.12 -4.19
C PHE A 67 -5.88 10.40 -2.88
N ASP A 68 -4.58 10.66 -2.96
CA ASP A 68 -3.73 11.01 -1.81
C ASP A 68 -4.24 12.28 -1.11
N LEU A 69 -4.54 13.32 -1.88
CA LEU A 69 -5.08 14.58 -1.35
C LEU A 69 -6.42 14.35 -0.66
N LEU A 70 -7.35 13.65 -1.33
CA LEU A 70 -8.69 13.37 -0.82
C LEU A 70 -8.67 12.55 0.47
N THR A 71 -7.90 11.46 0.51
CA THR A 71 -7.80 10.59 1.68
C THR A 71 -7.08 11.26 2.86
N SER A 72 -6.17 12.19 2.58
CA SER A 72 -5.56 13.08 3.59
C SER A 72 -6.49 14.20 4.09
N GLY A 73 -7.75 14.23 3.64
CA GLY A 73 -8.74 15.25 4.02
C GLY A 73 -8.55 16.61 3.34
N LYS A 74 -7.72 16.68 2.30
CA LYS A 74 -7.52 17.88 1.47
C LYS A 74 -8.57 17.96 0.36
N MET A 75 -8.49 19.04 -0.40
CA MET A 75 -9.42 19.35 -1.49
C MET A 75 -8.73 19.20 -2.85
N ILE A 76 -9.51 18.88 -3.88
CA ILE A 76 -9.10 18.87 -5.29
C ILE A 76 -9.99 19.79 -6.11
N GLU A 77 -9.51 20.25 -7.25
CA GLU A 77 -10.29 21.07 -8.19
C GLU A 77 -10.55 20.29 -9.47
N LYS A 78 -11.81 20.11 -9.83
CA LYS A 78 -12.22 19.32 -11.00
C LYS A 78 -13.39 19.96 -11.72
N ALA A 79 -13.38 19.81 -13.04
CA ALA A 79 -14.55 20.11 -13.86
C ALA A 79 -15.64 19.06 -13.62
N ILE A 80 -16.88 19.50 -13.41
CA ILE A 80 -18.04 18.64 -13.19
C ILE A 80 -18.97 18.73 -14.38
N LYS A 81 -19.30 17.57 -14.95
CA LYS A 81 -20.32 17.45 -15.99
C LYS A 81 -21.68 17.28 -15.32
N HIS A 82 -22.52 18.32 -15.38
CA HIS A 82 -23.85 18.35 -14.76
C HIS A 82 -24.82 17.31 -15.32
N GLU A 83 -24.68 16.97 -16.60
CA GLU A 83 -25.53 16.01 -17.29
C GLU A 83 -24.72 14.79 -17.73
N LEU A 84 -24.93 13.67 -17.03
CA LEU A 84 -24.36 12.37 -17.38
C LEU A 84 -25.46 11.44 -17.86
N THR A 85 -25.27 10.87 -19.05
CA THR A 85 -26.05 9.69 -19.45
C THR A 85 -25.48 8.44 -18.77
N TYR A 86 -26.29 7.38 -18.59
CA TYR A 86 -25.82 6.11 -18.01
C TYR A 86 -24.58 5.55 -18.72
N ARG A 87 -24.50 5.68 -20.06
CA ARG A 87 -23.34 5.23 -20.86
C ARG A 87 -22.06 6.02 -20.59
N GLU A 88 -22.18 7.21 -20.02
CA GLU A 88 -21.06 8.08 -19.71
C GLU A 88 -20.59 7.95 -18.27
N MET A 89 -21.34 7.26 -17.41
CA MET A 89 -20.99 7.04 -16.00
C MET A 89 -19.79 6.12 -15.85
N ASP A 90 -19.60 5.15 -16.75
CA ASP A 90 -18.46 4.23 -16.73
C ASP A 90 -17.17 4.83 -17.33
N LYS A 91 -17.23 6.05 -17.87
CA LYS A 91 -16.06 6.70 -18.48
C LYS A 91 -15.20 7.34 -17.40
N ILE A 92 -13.92 6.96 -17.36
CA ILE A 92 -12.95 7.45 -16.37
C ILE A 92 -12.86 8.98 -16.30
N GLN A 93 -13.04 9.67 -17.42
CA GLN A 93 -13.07 11.14 -17.50
C GLN A 93 -14.19 11.80 -16.68
N ASN A 94 -15.28 11.07 -16.42
CA ASN A 94 -16.44 11.56 -15.69
C ASN A 94 -16.45 11.10 -14.22
N ILE A 95 -15.40 10.42 -13.76
CA ILE A 95 -15.40 9.75 -12.46
C ILE A 95 -15.66 10.73 -11.30
N TYR A 96 -15.07 11.92 -11.34
CA TYR A 96 -15.30 12.94 -10.30
C TYR A 96 -16.74 13.46 -10.27
N SER A 97 -17.39 13.54 -11.43
CA SER A 97 -18.81 13.92 -11.51
C SER A 97 -19.69 12.82 -10.92
N PHE A 98 -19.40 11.56 -11.21
CA PHE A 98 -20.15 10.45 -10.62
C PHE A 98 -19.90 10.30 -9.13
N LEU A 99 -18.65 10.38 -8.67
CA LEU A 99 -18.29 10.38 -7.25
C LEU A 99 -18.99 11.51 -6.50
N LEU A 100 -19.16 12.68 -7.11
CA LEU A 100 -19.96 13.76 -6.53
C LEU A 100 -21.45 13.41 -6.47
N PHE A 101 -22.07 12.97 -7.57
CA PHE A 101 -23.52 12.70 -7.60
C PHE A 101 -23.95 11.51 -6.75
N THR A 102 -23.05 10.56 -6.55
CA THR A 102 -23.26 9.41 -5.65
C THR A 102 -22.90 9.72 -4.20
N GLY A 103 -22.39 10.92 -3.91
CA GLY A 103 -22.11 11.37 -2.56
C GLY A 103 -20.78 10.89 -1.97
N TYR A 104 -19.88 10.32 -2.79
CA TYR A 104 -18.50 10.02 -2.39
C TYR A 104 -17.64 11.29 -2.28
N LEU A 105 -18.04 12.38 -2.95
CA LEU A 105 -17.47 13.71 -2.81
C LEU A 105 -18.55 14.74 -2.45
N LYS A 106 -18.13 15.87 -1.90
CA LYS A 106 -18.94 17.07 -1.69
C LYS A 106 -18.31 18.29 -2.35
N VAL A 107 -19.15 19.23 -2.78
CA VAL A 107 -18.69 20.57 -3.22
C VAL A 107 -18.45 21.44 -1.99
N ILE A 108 -17.30 22.12 -1.98
CA ILE A 108 -16.98 23.16 -0.99
C ILE A 108 -17.30 24.54 -1.55
N LYS A 109 -16.89 24.80 -2.79
CA LYS A 109 -17.20 26.03 -3.51
C LYS A 109 -17.09 25.85 -5.02
N CYS A 110 -17.79 26.70 -5.75
CA CYS A 110 -17.52 26.92 -7.17
C CYS A 110 -16.26 27.79 -7.33
N ILE A 111 -15.37 27.40 -8.24
CA ILE A 111 -14.15 28.14 -8.59
C ILE A 111 -14.35 28.93 -9.89
N ASP A 112 -15.01 28.31 -10.88
CA ASP A 112 -15.30 28.89 -12.19
C ASP A 112 -16.63 28.32 -12.68
N GLU A 113 -17.68 29.14 -12.70
CA GLU A 113 -19.01 28.73 -13.13
C GLU A 113 -19.06 28.43 -14.63
N GLU A 114 -18.39 29.23 -15.47
CA GLU A 114 -18.39 29.06 -16.93
C GLU A 114 -17.74 27.74 -17.34
N LYS A 115 -16.66 27.36 -16.67
CA LYS A 115 -15.96 26.08 -16.91
C LYS A 115 -16.48 24.93 -16.05
N SER A 116 -17.47 25.17 -15.20
CA SER A 116 -18.00 24.19 -14.25
C SER A 116 -16.91 23.56 -13.36
N ILE A 117 -15.96 24.36 -12.88
CA ILE A 117 -14.86 23.92 -12.02
C ILE A 117 -15.26 24.12 -10.56
N TYR A 118 -15.19 23.04 -9.79
CA TYR A 118 -15.55 23.00 -8.39
C TYR A 118 -14.41 22.48 -7.53
N GLN A 119 -14.34 23.00 -6.32
CA GLN A 119 -13.49 22.45 -5.27
C GLN A 119 -14.24 21.35 -4.52
N LEU A 120 -13.66 20.15 -4.52
CA LEU A 120 -14.27 18.92 -4.00
C LEU A 120 -13.45 18.35 -2.84
N MET A 121 -14.12 17.68 -1.90
CA MET A 121 -13.46 16.86 -0.87
C MET A 121 -14.30 15.64 -0.49
N ILE A 122 -13.68 14.70 0.21
CA ILE A 122 -14.41 13.61 0.88
C ILE A 122 -15.28 14.21 2.01
N PRO A 123 -16.58 13.86 2.08
CA PRO A 123 -17.52 14.56 2.95
C PRO A 123 -17.29 14.36 4.45
N ASN A 124 -16.90 13.14 4.85
CA ASN A 124 -16.75 12.72 6.24
C ASN A 124 -15.85 11.47 6.38
N LYS A 125 -15.61 11.07 7.64
CA LYS A 125 -14.81 9.89 7.98
C LYS A 125 -15.41 8.57 7.50
N GLU A 126 -16.73 8.48 7.40
CA GLU A 126 -17.43 7.28 6.92
C GLU A 126 -17.04 7.00 5.46
N ILE A 127 -17.13 8.00 4.59
CA ILE A 127 -16.73 7.87 3.20
C ILE A 127 -15.22 7.70 3.05
N ASN A 128 -14.42 8.44 3.83
CA ASN A 128 -12.95 8.29 3.81
C ASN A 128 -12.55 6.84 4.11
N ARG A 129 -13.19 6.20 5.10
CA ARG A 129 -12.93 4.79 5.44
C ARG A 129 -13.25 3.85 4.28
N ILE A 130 -14.29 4.13 3.49
CA ILE A 130 -14.63 3.32 2.29
C ILE A 130 -13.51 3.43 1.25
N TYR A 131 -13.02 4.65 0.96
CA TYR A 131 -11.88 4.84 0.06
C TYR A 131 -10.67 4.01 0.50
N THR A 132 -10.31 4.14 1.78
CA THR A 132 -9.16 3.41 2.34
C THR A 132 -9.35 1.90 2.28
N LEU A 133 -10.52 1.37 2.67
CA LEU A 133 -10.80 -0.06 2.66
C LEU A 133 -10.67 -0.68 1.26
N ILE A 134 -11.30 -0.04 0.28
CA ILE A 134 -11.27 -0.54 -1.11
C ILE A 134 -9.86 -0.46 -1.67
N PHE A 135 -9.09 0.57 -1.30
CA PHE A 135 -7.69 0.64 -1.66
C PHE A 135 -6.87 -0.49 -1.01
N GLU A 136 -7.06 -0.72 0.30
CA GLU A 136 -6.38 -1.80 1.04
C GLU A 136 -6.64 -3.16 0.38
N GLU A 137 -7.91 -3.46 0.06
CA GLU A 137 -8.32 -4.68 -0.65
C GLU A 137 -7.67 -4.78 -2.04
N TRP A 138 -7.80 -3.74 -2.87
CA TRP A 138 -7.20 -3.73 -4.20
C TRP A 138 -5.67 -3.91 -4.15
N PHE A 139 -4.99 -3.26 -3.21
CA PHE A 139 -3.53 -3.35 -3.07
C PHE A 139 -3.08 -4.73 -2.58
N GLN A 140 -3.86 -5.36 -1.71
CA GLN A 140 -3.64 -6.75 -1.32
C GLN A 140 -3.78 -7.68 -2.53
N GLU A 141 -4.83 -7.53 -3.35
CA GLU A 141 -5.00 -8.31 -4.59
C GLU A 141 -3.81 -8.14 -5.55
N GLN A 142 -3.28 -6.91 -5.69
CA GLN A 142 -2.08 -6.69 -6.50
C GLN A 142 -0.86 -7.40 -5.91
N THR A 143 -0.70 -7.34 -4.59
CA THR A 143 0.43 -7.98 -3.89
C THR A 143 0.38 -9.50 -4.06
N GLU A 144 -0.78 -10.11 -3.85
CA GLU A 144 -1.00 -11.55 -4.02
C GLU A 144 -0.79 -12.00 -5.47
N ALA A 145 -1.23 -11.20 -6.46
CA ALA A 145 -1.02 -11.49 -7.88
C ALA A 145 0.47 -11.53 -8.28
N HIS A 146 1.34 -10.87 -7.52
CA HIS A 146 2.79 -10.84 -7.74
C HIS A 146 3.58 -11.77 -6.81
N ALA A 147 2.93 -12.40 -5.82
CA ALA A 147 3.60 -13.15 -4.75
C ALA A 147 4.48 -14.30 -5.27
N GLU A 148 3.93 -15.16 -6.13
CA GLU A 148 4.67 -16.32 -6.64
C GLU A 148 5.88 -15.89 -7.50
N ASN A 149 5.67 -14.93 -8.41
CA ASN A 149 6.74 -14.42 -9.27
C ASN A 149 7.87 -13.77 -8.47
N PHE A 150 7.54 -13.07 -7.37
CA PHE A 150 8.53 -12.47 -6.50
C PHE A 150 9.35 -13.52 -5.75
N ALA A 151 8.67 -14.49 -5.13
CA ALA A 151 9.34 -15.56 -4.40
C ALA A 151 10.23 -16.41 -5.31
N GLU A 152 9.75 -16.77 -6.50
CA GLU A 152 10.55 -17.49 -7.49
C GLU A 152 11.77 -16.69 -7.97
N ALA A 153 11.60 -15.38 -8.21
CA ALA A 153 12.70 -14.52 -8.62
C ALA A 153 13.81 -14.50 -7.57
N LEU A 154 13.46 -14.39 -6.28
CA LEU A 154 14.43 -14.48 -5.20
C LEU A 154 15.05 -15.89 -5.13
N LEU A 155 14.29 -16.98 -5.17
CA LEU A 155 14.87 -18.33 -5.11
C LEU A 155 15.87 -18.61 -6.24
N LYS A 156 15.65 -18.02 -7.43
CA LYS A 156 16.49 -18.13 -8.62
C LYS A 156 17.57 -17.03 -8.73
N GLU A 157 17.68 -16.16 -7.72
CA GLU A 157 18.60 -15.01 -7.68
C GLU A 157 18.41 -14.02 -8.85
N ASP A 158 17.21 -13.96 -9.43
CA ASP A 158 16.80 -12.95 -10.42
C ASP A 158 16.42 -11.63 -9.72
N ILE A 159 17.48 -10.91 -9.32
CA ILE A 159 17.37 -9.64 -8.59
C ILE A 159 16.71 -8.55 -9.43
N GLU A 160 16.85 -8.58 -10.76
CA GLU A 160 16.24 -7.57 -11.63
C GLU A 160 14.71 -7.67 -11.59
N THR A 161 14.19 -8.89 -11.75
CA THR A 161 12.74 -9.14 -11.66
C THR A 161 12.20 -8.84 -10.26
N ALA A 162 12.91 -9.26 -9.20
CA ALA A 162 12.49 -8.98 -7.82
C ALA A 162 12.44 -7.47 -7.54
N ASN A 163 13.46 -6.71 -7.96
CA ASN A 163 13.47 -5.25 -7.83
C ASN A 163 12.29 -4.61 -8.57
N LYS A 164 12.03 -5.05 -9.81
CA LYS A 164 10.96 -4.51 -10.65
C LYS A 164 9.60 -4.70 -9.97
N ILE A 165 9.29 -5.92 -9.50
CA ILE A 165 8.01 -6.22 -8.85
C ILE A 165 7.77 -5.29 -7.64
N VAL A 166 8.74 -5.16 -6.75
CA VAL A 166 8.58 -4.33 -5.55
C VAL A 166 8.46 -2.85 -5.90
N ASN A 167 9.26 -2.35 -6.86
CA ASN A 167 9.15 -0.95 -7.29
C ASN A 167 7.82 -0.66 -7.99
N ASP A 168 7.30 -1.57 -8.82
CA ASP A 168 6.00 -1.43 -9.47
C ASP A 168 4.87 -1.37 -8.42
N LEU A 169 4.89 -2.26 -7.42
CA LEU A 169 3.95 -2.22 -6.30
C LEU A 169 4.04 -0.91 -5.49
N LEU A 170 5.25 -0.48 -5.12
CA LEU A 170 5.46 0.78 -4.41
C LEU A 170 5.01 1.99 -5.23
N PHE A 171 5.20 1.98 -6.54
CA PHE A 171 4.73 3.05 -7.41
C PHE A 171 3.20 3.15 -7.43
N THR A 172 2.52 2.00 -7.43
CA THR A 172 1.06 1.95 -7.37
C THR A 172 0.49 2.28 -5.98
N SER A 173 1.30 2.14 -4.92
CA SER A 173 0.89 2.55 -3.57
C SER A 173 0.52 4.04 -3.50
N ILE A 174 -0.43 4.34 -2.62
CA ILE A 174 -0.83 5.70 -2.27
C ILE A 174 -0.02 6.20 -1.08
N SER A 175 0.19 7.51 -1.00
CA SER A 175 0.95 8.15 0.09
C SER A 175 0.19 8.15 1.42
N PHE A 176 -0.99 7.52 1.46
CA PHE A 176 -1.75 7.24 2.67
C PHE A 176 -1.00 6.34 3.65
N PHE A 177 -0.19 5.41 3.16
CA PHE A 177 0.67 4.63 4.05
C PHE A 177 1.82 5.52 4.51
N ASP A 178 1.93 5.70 5.82
CA ASP A 178 3.18 6.18 6.41
C ASP A 178 4.27 5.21 5.94
N TYR A 179 5.18 5.70 5.10
CA TYR A 179 6.27 4.94 4.48
C TYR A 179 7.36 4.57 5.49
N ASP A 180 6.95 3.88 6.56
CA ASP A 180 7.79 3.36 7.61
C ASP A 180 8.20 1.90 7.32
N GLU A 181 9.11 1.39 8.15
CA GLU A 181 9.64 0.04 7.99
C GLU A 181 8.56 -1.05 8.12
N LYS A 182 7.50 -0.80 8.91
CA LYS A 182 6.40 -1.76 9.10
C LYS A 182 5.57 -1.90 7.83
N PHE A 183 5.35 -0.80 7.11
CA PHE A 183 4.66 -0.84 5.82
C PHE A 183 5.43 -1.70 4.81
N TYR A 184 6.74 -1.45 4.64
CA TYR A 184 7.56 -2.26 3.71
C TYR A 184 7.65 -3.72 4.13
N HIS A 185 7.80 -3.99 5.43
CA HIS A 185 7.77 -5.33 5.98
C HIS A 185 6.44 -6.04 5.67
N GLY A 186 5.31 -5.34 5.80
CA GLY A 186 3.99 -5.85 5.43
C GLY A 186 3.88 -6.21 3.94
N ILE A 187 4.41 -5.38 3.04
CA ILE A 187 4.47 -5.69 1.60
C ILE A 187 5.24 -6.98 1.35
N LEU A 188 6.44 -7.12 1.93
CA LEU A 188 7.27 -8.30 1.70
C LEU A 188 6.62 -9.57 2.29
N ILE A 189 5.99 -9.48 3.46
CA ILE A 189 5.19 -10.60 3.99
C ILE A 189 4.06 -10.96 3.03
N GLY A 190 3.34 -9.98 2.49
CA GLY A 190 2.29 -10.20 1.50
C GLY A 190 2.79 -10.89 0.24
N LEU A 191 3.95 -10.48 -0.27
CA LEU A 191 4.60 -11.10 -1.43
C LEU A 191 5.11 -12.52 -1.16
N LEU A 192 5.32 -12.90 0.10
CA LEU A 192 5.85 -14.21 0.50
C LEU A 192 4.76 -15.09 1.14
N CYS A 193 3.49 -14.71 1.04
CA CYS A 193 2.39 -15.31 1.81
C CYS A 193 2.20 -16.82 1.56
N ASN A 194 2.64 -17.35 0.42
CA ASN A 194 2.57 -18.77 0.05
C ASN A 194 3.69 -19.63 0.69
N TYR A 195 4.62 -19.00 1.39
CA TYR A 195 5.82 -19.63 1.94
C TYR A 195 5.80 -19.66 3.48
N ARG A 196 6.63 -20.51 4.07
CA ARG A 196 6.77 -20.58 5.52
C ARG A 196 7.63 -19.42 6.01
N ILE A 197 6.98 -18.31 6.34
CA ILE A 197 7.64 -17.11 6.85
C ILE A 197 7.96 -17.25 8.33
N MET A 198 9.19 -16.91 8.69
CA MET A 198 9.62 -16.58 10.05
C MET A 198 9.93 -15.07 10.05
N SER A 199 9.39 -14.31 10.99
CA SER A 199 9.61 -12.87 11.08
C SER A 199 10.08 -12.49 12.47
N ASN A 200 11.08 -11.60 12.56
CA ASN A 200 11.64 -11.08 13.82
C ASN A 200 12.10 -12.18 14.81
N GLN A 201 12.58 -13.32 14.31
CA GLN A 201 13.05 -14.43 15.15
C GLN A 201 14.56 -14.38 15.39
N GLU A 202 14.98 -14.97 16.50
CA GLU A 202 16.40 -15.09 16.86
C GLU A 202 17.10 -16.12 15.99
N SER A 203 18.25 -15.73 15.43
CA SER A 203 19.15 -16.62 14.67
C SER A 203 20.57 -16.05 14.70
N GLY A 204 21.57 -16.93 14.73
CA GLY A 204 22.97 -16.54 14.86
C GLY A 204 23.20 -15.67 16.10
N LEU A 205 23.64 -14.43 15.86
CA LEU A 205 23.97 -13.43 16.89
C LEU A 205 22.95 -12.28 16.98
N GLY A 206 21.73 -12.45 16.46
CA GLY A 206 20.72 -11.41 16.46
C GLY A 206 19.33 -11.88 16.07
N ARG A 207 18.55 -10.97 15.47
CA ARG A 207 17.21 -11.23 14.94
C ARG A 207 17.14 -10.73 13.51
N PHE A 208 16.80 -11.61 12.57
CA PHE A 208 16.54 -11.21 11.19
C PHE A 208 15.14 -10.61 11.08
N ASP A 209 14.92 -9.79 10.05
CA ASP A 209 13.59 -9.24 9.79
C ASP A 209 12.66 -10.31 9.23
N ILE A 210 13.02 -10.95 8.12
CA ILE A 210 12.22 -12.00 7.46
C ILE A 210 13.14 -13.15 7.06
N ALA A 211 12.70 -14.39 7.30
CA ALA A 211 13.26 -15.57 6.68
C ALA A 211 12.14 -16.41 6.07
N VAL A 212 12.44 -17.03 4.94
CA VAL A 212 11.59 -18.04 4.31
C VAL A 212 12.24 -19.38 4.53
N ALA A 213 11.63 -20.16 5.43
CA ALA A 213 12.10 -21.50 5.73
C ALA A 213 11.68 -22.45 4.61
N PRO A 214 12.61 -23.26 4.08
CA PRO A 214 12.29 -24.25 3.06
C PRO A 214 11.40 -25.37 3.62
N ARG A 215 10.69 -26.09 2.73
CA ARG A 215 9.80 -27.20 3.12
C ARG A 215 10.58 -28.46 3.48
N SER A 216 11.64 -28.76 2.72
CA SER A 216 12.66 -29.77 3.02
C SER A 216 13.96 -29.10 3.47
N LEU A 217 14.80 -29.81 4.24
CA LEU A 217 16.13 -29.31 4.62
C LEU A 217 17.04 -29.04 3.42
N SER A 218 16.84 -29.79 2.34
CA SER A 218 17.58 -29.68 1.07
C SER A 218 17.04 -28.62 0.11
N ASP A 219 15.82 -28.11 0.35
CA ASP A 219 15.29 -27.05 -0.51
C ASP A 219 15.92 -25.72 -0.11
N ARG A 220 16.03 -24.82 -1.08
CA ARG A 220 16.59 -23.49 -0.87
C ARG A 220 15.66 -22.61 -0.04
N GLY A 221 16.17 -22.05 1.06
CA GLY A 221 15.54 -20.99 1.83
C GLY A 221 16.20 -19.64 1.60
N MET A 222 15.66 -18.58 2.22
CA MET A 222 16.24 -17.24 2.12
C MET A 222 16.06 -16.39 3.37
N ILE A 223 16.96 -15.43 3.58
CA ILE A 223 16.90 -14.41 4.63
C ILE A 223 16.85 -13.03 3.98
N LEU A 224 15.92 -12.19 4.44
CA LEU A 224 15.76 -10.80 4.00
C LEU A 224 15.99 -9.87 5.20
N GLU A 225 16.90 -8.92 5.04
CA GLU A 225 17.13 -7.84 6.00
C GLU A 225 16.71 -6.51 5.38
N LEU A 226 15.84 -5.78 6.05
CA LEU A 226 15.22 -4.56 5.57
C LEU A 226 15.87 -3.35 6.24
N LYS A 227 15.99 -2.25 5.49
CA LYS A 227 16.42 -0.95 6.01
C LYS A 227 15.68 0.18 5.30
N THR A 228 15.45 1.27 6.02
CA THR A 228 14.97 2.53 5.43
C THR A 228 16.14 3.49 5.23
N ALA A 229 16.36 3.94 3.99
CA ALA A 229 17.38 4.94 3.67
C ALA A 229 16.85 6.35 3.98
N ILE A 230 17.76 7.28 4.30
CA ILE A 230 17.39 8.69 4.52
C ILE A 230 17.29 9.49 3.22
N SER A 231 17.84 8.99 2.12
CA SER A 231 17.76 9.61 0.79
C SER A 231 17.88 8.59 -0.34
N LEU A 232 17.43 9.00 -1.54
CA LEU A 232 17.55 8.16 -2.75
C LEU A 232 19.02 7.88 -3.12
N ALA A 233 19.92 8.83 -2.84
CA ALA A 233 21.35 8.68 -3.13
C ALA A 233 21.99 7.58 -2.25
N GLU A 234 21.48 7.38 -1.04
CA GLU A 234 22.00 6.37 -0.12
C GLU A 234 21.37 4.99 -0.31
N LEU A 235 20.23 4.90 -1.01
CA LEU A 235 19.41 3.69 -1.12
C LEU A 235 20.23 2.42 -1.43
N LYS A 236 21.09 2.49 -2.45
CA LYS A 236 21.96 1.36 -2.83
C LYS A 236 22.98 1.00 -1.74
N ASN A 237 23.56 2.00 -1.08
CA ASN A 237 24.51 1.75 0.00
C ASN A 237 23.81 1.16 1.22
N THR A 238 22.60 1.63 1.54
CA THR A 238 21.75 1.08 2.60
C THR A 238 21.41 -0.39 2.36
N ALA A 239 21.12 -0.82 1.12
CA ALA A 239 20.87 -2.22 0.79
C ALA A 239 22.13 -3.08 1.05
N LYS A 240 23.32 -2.59 0.69
CA LYS A 240 24.59 -3.26 1.00
C LYS A 240 24.86 -3.34 2.50
N HIS A 241 24.48 -2.33 3.28
CA HIS A 241 24.56 -2.37 4.74
C HIS A 241 23.64 -3.46 5.33
N ALA A 242 22.45 -3.65 4.76
CA ALA A 242 21.57 -4.76 5.15
C ALA A 242 22.22 -6.12 4.85
N CYS A 243 22.82 -6.33 3.66
CA CYS A 243 23.61 -7.53 3.38
C CYS A 243 24.75 -7.73 4.39
N LYS A 244 25.48 -6.66 4.71
CA LYS A 244 26.56 -6.72 5.70
C LYS A 244 26.04 -7.15 7.07
N GLN A 245 24.86 -6.67 7.48
CA GLN A 245 24.25 -7.08 8.74
C GLN A 245 23.92 -8.57 8.77
N ILE A 246 23.38 -9.15 7.69
CA ILE A 246 23.12 -10.60 7.58
C ILE A 246 24.40 -11.39 7.87
N LYS A 247 25.51 -10.97 7.26
CA LYS A 247 26.83 -11.59 7.44
C LYS A 247 27.39 -11.39 8.85
N ASP A 248 27.42 -10.15 9.34
CA ASP A 248 28.00 -9.80 10.64
C ASP A 248 27.23 -10.48 11.80
N LYS A 249 25.94 -10.75 11.61
CA LYS A 249 25.09 -11.43 12.59
C LYS A 249 24.96 -12.94 12.38
N GLN A 250 25.60 -13.47 11.33
CA GLN A 250 25.66 -14.89 11.05
C GLN A 250 24.27 -15.55 10.96
N TYR A 251 23.30 -14.86 10.36
CA TYR A 251 21.93 -15.35 10.28
C TYR A 251 21.82 -16.61 9.43
N ILE A 252 22.60 -16.70 8.36
CA ILE A 252 22.66 -17.88 7.48
C ILE A 252 23.24 -19.06 8.26
N GLU A 253 24.37 -18.88 8.95
CA GLU A 253 24.99 -19.92 9.76
C GLU A 253 24.08 -20.41 10.90
N GLY A 254 23.26 -19.52 11.47
CA GLY A 254 22.23 -19.88 12.43
C GLY A 254 21.21 -20.86 11.83
N MET A 255 20.72 -20.60 10.61
CA MET A 255 19.82 -21.53 9.92
C MET A 255 20.52 -22.83 9.52
N LEU A 256 21.77 -22.77 9.04
CA LEU A 256 22.54 -23.97 8.73
C LEU A 256 22.73 -24.86 9.98
N ALA A 257 22.93 -24.26 11.16
CA ALA A 257 23.04 -24.98 12.43
C ALA A 257 21.74 -25.67 12.87
N GLU A 258 20.57 -25.20 12.41
CA GLU A 258 19.28 -25.86 12.61
C GLU A 258 19.04 -27.03 11.66
N GLY A 259 19.93 -27.24 10.67
CA GLY A 259 19.92 -28.38 9.76
C GLY A 259 19.47 -28.05 8.33
N TYR A 260 19.21 -26.78 7.99
CA TYR A 260 18.97 -26.38 6.60
C TYR A 260 20.28 -26.46 5.78
N GLU A 261 20.19 -26.80 4.50
CA GLU A 261 21.38 -27.09 3.67
C GLU A 261 21.72 -25.97 2.68
N ASP A 262 20.73 -25.21 2.19
CA ASP A 262 20.91 -24.12 1.22
C ASP A 262 20.08 -22.89 1.64
N ILE A 263 20.76 -21.82 2.05
CA ILE A 263 20.14 -20.56 2.47
C ILE A 263 20.88 -19.40 1.81
N ILE A 264 20.13 -18.56 1.09
CA ILE A 264 20.64 -17.34 0.46
C ILE A 264 20.18 -16.08 1.21
N GLY A 265 20.93 -14.98 1.07
CA GLY A 265 20.65 -13.73 1.80
C GLY A 265 20.37 -12.55 0.87
N TYR A 266 19.48 -11.65 1.27
CA TYR A 266 19.19 -10.40 0.56
C TYR A 266 19.12 -9.21 1.50
N GLY A 267 19.86 -8.16 1.16
CA GLY A 267 19.70 -6.85 1.76
C GLY A 267 18.73 -6.00 0.94
N ILE A 268 17.70 -5.48 1.59
CA ILE A 268 16.65 -4.70 0.96
C ILE A 268 16.61 -3.32 1.60
N ALA A 269 16.68 -2.28 0.76
CA ALA A 269 16.53 -0.91 1.22
C ALA A 269 15.37 -0.20 0.54
N PHE A 270 14.67 0.61 1.32
CA PHE A 270 13.53 1.40 0.88
C PHE A 270 13.77 2.90 1.09
N TYR A 271 13.24 3.71 0.19
CA TYR A 271 13.10 5.15 0.36
C TYR A 271 11.81 5.61 -0.33
N LYS A 272 10.77 5.87 0.46
CA LYS A 272 9.43 6.23 -0.03
C LYS A 272 8.94 5.16 -1.04
N LYS A 273 8.73 5.56 -2.30
CA LYS A 273 8.26 4.67 -3.36
C LYS A 273 9.38 3.93 -4.12
N PHE A 274 10.62 3.95 -3.61
CA PHE A 274 11.77 3.32 -4.26
C PHE A 274 12.31 2.18 -3.40
N CYS A 275 12.71 1.10 -4.06
CA CYS A 275 13.33 -0.07 -3.45
C CYS A 275 14.60 -0.47 -4.20
N VAL A 276 15.61 -0.93 -3.46
CA VAL A 276 16.76 -1.66 -3.99
C VAL A 276 16.92 -2.96 -3.22
N ILE A 277 16.93 -4.08 -3.94
CA ILE A 277 17.28 -5.42 -3.45
C ILE A 277 18.68 -5.76 -3.95
N GLU A 278 19.55 -6.19 -3.05
CA GLU A 278 20.91 -6.66 -3.33
C GLU A 278 21.07 -8.09 -2.79
N ALA A 279 21.65 -8.97 -3.62
CA ALA A 279 22.03 -10.31 -3.16
C ALA A 279 23.25 -10.23 -2.24
N LEU A 280 23.23 -11.02 -1.16
CA LEU A 280 24.43 -11.26 -0.36
C LEU A 280 25.40 -12.09 -1.20
N LYS A 281 26.51 -11.49 -1.62
CA LYS A 281 27.57 -12.21 -2.32
C LYS A 281 28.44 -12.96 -1.33
N ASP A 282 28.73 -14.22 -1.63
CA ASP A 282 29.78 -14.93 -0.94
C ASP A 282 31.14 -14.29 -1.20
N SER A 283 31.99 -14.31 -0.18
CA SER A 283 33.29 -13.63 -0.18
C SER A 283 34.34 -14.34 -1.05
N THR A 284 33.94 -15.36 -1.81
CA THR A 284 34.81 -16.20 -2.64
C THR A 284 35.04 -15.64 -4.05
N ASP A 285 34.26 -14.66 -4.50
CA ASP A 285 34.37 -14.11 -5.87
C ASP A 285 35.40 -12.98 -6.06
N THR A 286 36.15 -12.61 -5.01
CA THR A 286 37.06 -11.44 -5.08
C THR A 286 38.55 -11.77 -5.19
N ILE A 287 38.96 -13.05 -5.35
CA ILE A 287 40.40 -13.41 -5.35
C ILE A 287 40.95 -13.79 -6.74
N VAL A 288 40.12 -14.01 -7.76
CA VAL A 288 40.62 -14.37 -9.10
C VAL A 288 40.46 -13.19 -10.05
N ASN A 289 41.39 -12.22 -10.02
CA ASN A 289 41.76 -11.37 -11.17
C ASN A 289 42.86 -10.33 -10.84
N ASP A 290 43.89 -10.69 -10.09
CA ASP A 290 45.06 -9.81 -9.96
C ASP A 290 46.39 -10.57 -9.86
N THR A 291 46.64 -11.43 -10.85
CA THR A 291 48.00 -11.90 -11.16
C THR A 291 48.12 -12.19 -12.65
N SER A 292 48.27 -11.14 -13.45
CA SER A 292 48.90 -11.25 -14.77
C SER A 292 49.30 -9.87 -15.29
N ILE A 293 50.33 -9.26 -14.67
CA ILE A 293 51.32 -8.45 -15.38
C ILE A 293 52.67 -8.73 -14.72
N GLN A 294 53.51 -9.49 -15.42
CA GLN A 294 54.96 -9.52 -15.24
C GLN A 294 55.58 -9.19 -16.59
#